data_AF-A0A519YT68-F1
#
_entry.id   AF-A0A519YT68-F1
#
_cell.length_a   1.000
_cell.length_b   1.000
_cell.length_c   1.000
_cell.angle_alpha   90.00
_cell.angle_beta   90.00
_cell.angle_gamma   90.00
#
_symmetry.space_group_name_H-M   'P 1'
#
loop_
_entity.id
_entity.type
_entity.pdbx_description
1 polymer ?
#
loop_
_entity_poly.entity_id
_entity_poly.type
_entity_poly.pdbx_seq_one_letter_code
_entity_poly.pdbx_strand_id
1 'polypeptide(L)'
;FEDMMRKKIVMPAHYMRELGIDMGKTFGHFTDAAQRIGVYTSNDYTDILDTLIDEWKIADRTGLTGPAEKARDYVMALPSRLRRVSDRMTVPKLEYKFKWIS
;
A
#
# COMPACT_ATOMS: atom_id res chain seq x y z
N PHE A 1 13.05 -8.39 -0.28
CA PHE A 1 12.32 -7.11 -0.30
C PHE A 1 11.63 -6.86 -1.63
N GLU A 2 12.37 -6.87 -2.75
CA GLU A 2 11.81 -6.73 -4.11
C GLU A 2 10.63 -7.68 -4.39
N ASP A 3 10.75 -8.97 -4.05
CA ASP A 3 9.66 -9.94 -4.21
C ASP A 3 8.35 -9.49 -3.54
N MET A 4 8.41 -9.05 -2.28
CA MET A 4 7.24 -8.54 -1.56
C MET A 4 6.68 -7.27 -2.21
N MET A 5 7.55 -6.38 -2.70
CA MET A 5 7.14 -5.17 -3.40
C MET A 5 6.48 -5.45 -4.76
N ARG A 6 6.86 -6.54 -5.43
CA ARG A 6 6.17 -7.01 -6.66
C ARG A 6 4.79 -7.60 -6.35
N LYS A 7 4.67 -8.33 -5.25
CA LYS A 7 3.40 -8.93 -4.79
C LYS A 7 2.43 -7.91 -4.17
N LYS A 8 2.92 -6.71 -3.84
CA LYS A 8 2.27 -5.70 -3.00
C LYS A 8 2.12 -6.21 -1.56
N ILE A 9 2.22 -5.30 -0.60
CA ILE A 9 1.93 -5.65 0.80
C ILE A 9 0.42 -5.62 0.97
N VAL A 10 -0.17 -6.81 1.01
CA VAL A 10 -1.61 -6.98 1.21
C VAL A 10 -1.92 -6.78 2.69
N MET A 11 -2.97 -6.01 2.98
CA MET A 11 -3.40 -5.78 4.35
C MET A 11 -3.86 -7.09 5.02
N PRO A 12 -3.52 -7.35 6.28
CA PRO A 12 -3.85 -8.61 6.94
C PRO A 12 -5.36 -8.89 6.99
N ALA A 13 -6.17 -7.83 7.13
CA ALA A 13 -7.63 -7.91 7.18
C ALA A 13 -8.33 -7.78 5.81
N HIS A 14 -7.64 -7.99 4.68
CA HIS A 14 -8.21 -7.81 3.33
C HIS A 14 -9.44 -8.70 3.03
N TYR A 15 -9.66 -9.77 3.80
CA TYR A 15 -10.85 -10.62 3.73
C TYR A 15 -11.96 -10.23 4.72
N MET A 16 -11.88 -9.06 5.35
CA MET A 16 -12.92 -8.57 6.26
C MET A 16 -14.30 -8.58 5.60
N ARG A 17 -15.29 -9.10 6.34
CA ARG A 17 -16.68 -9.22 5.91
C ARG A 17 -17.64 -9.05 7.08
N GLU A 18 -18.77 -8.41 6.82
CA GLU A 18 -19.93 -8.46 7.70
C GLU A 18 -20.80 -9.68 7.37
N LEU A 19 -21.62 -10.12 8.33
CA LEU A 19 -22.56 -11.22 8.13
C LEU A 19 -23.47 -10.91 6.92
N GLY A 20 -23.53 -11.84 5.96
CA GLY A 20 -24.37 -11.71 4.76
C GLY A 20 -23.80 -10.82 3.66
N ILE A 21 -22.54 -10.40 3.76
CA ILE A 21 -21.83 -9.65 2.71
C ILE A 21 -20.69 -10.51 2.13
N ASP A 22 -20.45 -10.37 0.83
CA ASP A 22 -19.34 -11.07 0.15
C ASP A 22 -17.99 -10.72 0.78
N MET A 23 -17.09 -11.71 0.76
CA MET A 23 -15.75 -11.58 1.31
C MET A 23 -14.99 -10.39 0.69
N GLY A 24 -14.38 -9.55 1.53
CA GLY A 24 -13.56 -8.42 1.09
C GLY A 24 -14.33 -7.16 0.68
N LYS A 25 -15.66 -7.20 0.49
CA LYS A 25 -16.44 -5.97 0.19
C LYS A 25 -16.42 -4.98 1.35
N THR A 26 -16.58 -5.47 2.58
CA THR A 26 -16.49 -4.63 3.79
C THR A 26 -15.10 -4.00 3.92
N PHE A 27 -14.04 -4.73 3.55
CA PHE A 27 -12.69 -4.19 3.54
C PHE A 27 -12.54 -2.99 2.60
N GLY A 28 -13.07 -3.04 1.38
CA GLY A 28 -13.04 -1.91 0.45
C GLY A 28 -13.69 -0.64 1.01
N HIS A 29 -14.88 -0.77 1.59
CA HIS A 29 -15.57 0.37 2.22
C HIS A 29 -14.80 0.92 3.41
N PHE A 30 -14.19 0.04 4.22
CA PHE A 30 -13.35 0.45 5.34
C PHE A 30 -12.10 1.21 4.88
N THR A 31 -11.40 0.73 3.85
CA THR A 31 -10.23 1.42 3.31
C THR A 31 -10.59 2.77 2.69
N ASP A 32 -11.76 2.87 2.03
CA ASP A 32 -12.26 4.14 1.51
C ASP A 32 -12.55 5.14 2.63
N ALA A 33 -13.11 4.66 3.75
CA ALA A 33 -13.32 5.51 4.93
C ALA A 33 -11.99 5.97 5.53
N ALA A 34 -11.04 5.06 5.74
CA ALA A 34 -9.71 5.37 6.28
C ALA A 34 -8.94 6.39 5.42
N GLN A 35 -9.03 6.26 4.08
CA GLN A 35 -8.40 7.18 3.16
C GLN A 35 -9.06 8.57 3.16
N ARG A 36 -10.39 8.65 3.33
CA ARG A 36 -11.11 9.94 3.43
C ARG A 36 -10.78 10.71 4.69
N ILE A 37 -10.66 10.02 5.83
CA ILE A 37 -10.36 10.66 7.12
C ILE A 37 -8.85 10.88 7.34
N GLY A 38 -8.01 10.42 6.40
CA GLY A 38 -6.55 10.60 6.45
C GLY A 38 -5.84 9.72 7.48
N VAL A 39 -6.48 8.66 7.99
CA VAL A 39 -5.85 7.73 8.95
C VAL A 39 -4.84 6.81 8.27
N TYR A 40 -5.18 6.34 7.06
CA TYR A 40 -4.26 5.58 6.23
C TYR A 40 -4.63 5.77 4.76
N THR A 41 -3.68 6.30 4.00
CA THR A 41 -3.82 6.71 2.61
C THR A 41 -2.80 5.99 1.73
N SER A 42 -3.01 6.10 0.42
CA SER A 42 -2.03 5.62 -0.57
C SER A 42 -0.67 6.33 -0.47
N ASN A 43 -0.61 7.53 0.11
CA ASN A 43 0.64 8.24 0.34
C ASN A 43 1.40 7.64 1.53
N ASP A 44 0.71 7.30 2.62
CA ASP A 44 1.32 6.65 3.79
C ASP A 44 2.00 5.32 3.40
N TYR A 45 1.38 4.55 2.50
CA TYR A 45 2.01 3.34 1.94
C TYR A 45 3.36 3.64 1.28
N THR A 46 3.43 4.75 0.55
CA THR A 46 4.64 5.14 -0.18
C THR A 46 5.71 5.72 0.76
N ASP A 47 5.30 6.46 1.78
CA ASP A 47 6.20 7.04 2.76
C ASP A 47 6.80 5.98 3.69
N ILE A 48 6.05 4.93 4.03
CA ILE A 48 6.60 3.74 4.70
C ILE A 48 7.66 3.07 3.82
N LEU A 49 7.41 2.95 2.52
CA LEU A 49 8.37 2.36 1.59
C LEU A 49 9.67 3.18 1.53
N ASP A 50 9.59 4.50 1.41
CA ASP A 50 10.77 5.38 1.44
C ASP A 50 11.53 5.26 2.76
N THR A 51 10.80 5.28 3.89
CA THR A 51 11.41 5.13 5.22
C THR A 51 12.20 3.82 5.31
N LEU A 52 11.64 2.70 4.84
CA LEU A 52 12.34 1.41 4.85
C LEU A 52 13.54 1.37 3.89
N ILE A 53 13.44 2.02 2.73
CA ILE A 53 14.56 2.14 1.78
C ILE A 53 15.75 2.87 2.43
N ASP A 54 15.46 3.98 3.12
CA ASP A 54 16.44 4.82 3.79
C ASP A 54 17.02 4.13 5.03
N GLU A 55 16.17 3.59 5.91
CA GLU A 55 16.59 2.89 7.13
C GLU A 55 17.47 1.68 6.83
N TRP A 56 17.13 0.90 5.80
CA TRP A 56 17.92 -0.27 5.41
C TRP A 56 19.11 0.07 4.51
N LYS A 57 19.28 1.36 4.17
CA LYS A 57 20.35 1.88 3.33
C LYS A 57 20.46 1.12 2.02
N ILE A 58 19.33 0.95 1.33
CA ILE A 58 19.26 0.12 0.12
C ILE A 58 20.10 0.73 -1.00
N ALA A 59 20.14 2.05 -1.12
CA ALA A 59 20.95 2.77 -2.09
C ALA A 59 22.45 2.46 -1.94
N ASP A 60 22.92 2.30 -0.70
CA ASP A 60 24.34 2.13 -0.37
C ASP A 60 24.83 0.68 -0.52
N ARG A 61 23.96 -0.26 -0.90
CA ARG A 61 24.33 -1.67 -1.06
C ARG A 61 25.16 -1.86 -2.32
N THR A 62 26.43 -2.20 -2.13
CA THR A 62 27.41 -2.50 -3.19
C THR A 62 27.79 -3.98 -3.20
N GLY A 63 28.43 -4.43 -4.29
CA GLY A 63 28.90 -5.82 -4.42
C GLY A 63 27.78 -6.82 -4.65
N LEU A 64 26.65 -6.37 -5.19
CA LEU A 64 25.49 -7.21 -5.48
C LEU A 64 25.70 -7.97 -6.79
N THR A 65 25.02 -9.11 -6.91
CA THR A 65 24.94 -9.84 -8.19
C THR A 65 24.10 -9.06 -9.19
N GLY A 66 24.27 -9.30 -10.48
CA GLY A 66 23.49 -8.62 -11.53
C GLY A 66 21.96 -8.62 -11.30
N PRO A 67 21.33 -9.74 -10.88
CA PRO A 67 19.92 -9.75 -10.50
C PRO A 67 19.59 -8.88 -9.27
N ALA A 68 20.48 -8.85 -8.28
CA ALA A 68 20.29 -8.07 -7.06
C ALA A 68 20.45 -6.56 -7.29
N GLU A 69 21.35 -6.14 -8.19
CA GLU A 69 21.43 -4.74 -8.67
C GLU A 69 20.11 -4.31 -9.31
N LYS A 70 19.54 -5.12 -10.21
CA LYS A 70 18.23 -4.85 -10.82
C LYS A 70 17.10 -4.78 -9.79
N ALA A 71 17.15 -5.63 -8.77
CA ALA A 71 16.18 -5.63 -7.68
C ALA A 71 16.29 -4.34 -6.84
N ARG A 72 17.50 -3.86 -6.56
CA ARG A 72 17.75 -2.57 -5.91
C ARG A 72 17.15 -1.44 -6.73
N ASP A 73 17.50 -1.35 -8.01
CA ASP A 73 17.05 -0.27 -8.90
C ASP A 73 15.52 -0.25 -9.03
N TYR A 74 14.87 -1.42 -9.12
CA TYR A 74 13.41 -1.54 -9.11
C TYR A 74 12.79 -0.96 -7.85
N VAL A 75 13.32 -1.33 -6.67
CA VAL A 75 12.80 -0.87 -5.38
C VAL A 75 13.03 0.63 -5.20
N MET A 76 14.21 1.15 -5.56
CA MET A 76 14.54 2.58 -5.48
C MET A 76 13.62 3.44 -6.35
N ALA A 77 13.20 2.96 -7.51
CA ALA A 77 12.28 3.68 -8.40
C ALA A 77 10.81 3.59 -7.96
N LEU A 78 10.45 2.58 -7.16
CA LEU A 78 9.07 2.24 -6.85
C LEU A 78 8.28 3.34 -6.12
N PRO A 79 8.82 4.04 -5.10
CA PRO A 79 8.10 5.11 -4.40
C PRO A 79 7.62 6.20 -5.35
N SER A 80 8.52 6.69 -6.21
CA SER A 80 8.19 7.72 -7.20
C SER A 80 7.06 7.29 -8.16
N ARG A 81 7.03 6.00 -8.52
CA ARG A 81 5.98 5.43 -9.35
C ARG A 81 4.65 5.36 -8.61
N LEU A 82 4.66 4.96 -7.34
CA LEU A 82 3.44 4.83 -6.53
C LEU A 82 2.81 6.19 -6.21
N ARG A 83 3.60 7.24 -5.92
CA ARG A 83 3.08 8.61 -5.75
C ARG A 83 2.31 9.08 -6.98
N ARG A 84 2.89 8.95 -8.17
CA ARG A 84 2.22 9.32 -9.44
C ARG A 84 0.91 8.58 -9.68
N VAL A 85 0.79 7.36 -9.17
CA VAL A 85 -0.43 6.55 -9.26
C VAL A 85 -1.44 7.01 -8.21
N SER A 86 -1.00 7.26 -6.97
CA SER A 86 -1.80 7.81 -5.86
C SER A 86 -2.44 9.15 -6.24
N ASP A 87 -1.68 10.07 -6.85
CA ASP A 87 -2.14 11.40 -7.27
C ASP A 87 -3.30 11.35 -8.29
N ARG A 88 -3.45 10.23 -9.00
CA ARG A 88 -4.52 10.01 -9.99
C ARG A 88 -5.73 9.29 -9.40
N MET A 89 -5.64 8.75 -8.18
CA MET A 89 -6.74 8.05 -7.56
C MET A 89 -7.74 9.04 -6.96
N THR A 90 -8.98 8.96 -7.42
CA THR A 90 -10.09 9.67 -6.79
C THR A 90 -10.60 8.85 -5.63
N VAL A 91 -10.61 9.44 -4.43
CA VAL A 91 -11.21 8.80 -3.25
C VAL A 91 -12.72 8.73 -3.43
N PRO A 92 -13.34 7.53 -3.42
CA PRO A 92 -14.78 7.41 -3.53
C PRO A 92 -15.47 8.12 -2.36
N LYS A 93 -16.47 8.96 -2.67
CA LYS A 93 -17.29 9.65 -1.65
C LYS A 93 -18.42 8.78 -1.11
N LEU A 94 -18.46 7.49 -1.45
CA LEU A 94 -19.56 6.61 -1.13
C LEU A 94 -19.77 6.54 0.39
N GLU A 95 -20.95 6.95 0.84
CA GLU A 95 -21.38 6.71 2.22
C GLU A 95 -21.79 5.24 2.34
N TYR A 96 -21.11 4.54 3.25
CA TYR A 96 -21.40 3.15 3.57
C TYR A 96 -21.75 3.08 5.06
N LYS A 97 -22.97 2.63 5.37
CA LYS A 97 -23.38 2.40 6.76
C LYS A 97 -22.88 1.04 7.21
N PHE A 98 -21.81 1.04 7.99
CA PHE A 98 -21.29 -0.17 8.63
C PHE A 98 -22.23 -0.65 9.74
N LYS A 99 -22.37 -1.98 9.92
CA LYS A 99 -23.22 -2.57 10.97
C LYS A 99 -22.69 -2.35 12.39
N TRP A 100 -21.39 -2.07 12.53
CA TRP A 100 -20.75 -1.84 13.84
C TRP A 100 -20.91 -0.41 14.37
N ILE A 101 -21.52 0.50 13.58
CA ILE A 101 -21.87 1.86 14.00
C ILE A 101 -23.40 1.88 14.04
N SER A 102 -23.94 1.83 15.26
CA SER A 102 -25.38 1.84 15.58
C SER A 102 -26.06 3.11 15.09
#